data_AF-A0A0D8FTM3-F1
#
_entry.id   AF-A0A0D8FTM3-F1
#
_cell.length_a   1.000
_cell.length_b   1.000
_cell.length_c   1.000
_cell.angle_alpha   90.00
_cell.angle_beta   90.00
_cell.angle_gamma   90.00
#
_symmetry.space_group_name_H-M   'P 1'
#
loop_
_entity.id
_entity.type
_entity.pdbx_description
1 polymer ?
#
loop_
_entity_poly.entity_id
_entity_poly.type
_entity_poly.pdbx_seq_one_letter_code
_entity_poly.pdbx_strand_id
1 'polypeptide(L)'
;MTLPSAVSVQPTTSNVLRRARWADKVQVVETPGAPLSSDRTIIAVTSDAVTPGLLSAVHDGAKVIVILAAESGSELLNALPGYSAIDRSPTGEWMLTTNREIPVLARTPGEFATRTSLTTFTPPEDAATLMTVNIALKNYVVASQQPLGHGLLTVIGLDLVTLTTPRSWPERIMELLIAQTRGESTETLGVGIVGYGPYGGMGLYHGTAAEQTPGLRLVSAVDANPARISQAQQDFPGLVGYRTADELFGDSVTDIAIIATPPNTHFQLALAALEAGKHVVVEKPLCLTVDEADKLIDVAESNQRVLTVHHNRRWDQDYRTLVSLVEAGMIGEVFNIETSVGGFDHPCRAWHSDTDVSGGLAYDWGAHHIDWIHQLYGTAPERVFAFGHKRRWHEMTNLDQLRIHLQFSGGREATFFQSELDGFRRPKFYVQGTEGTIVGNYAPFEQPRVEPVTGYRVDRYHYAEAPVNLQVALYEGPGRLGLYQPELVSLDTFGFHRDLADNLLVGTPLAVQATQIREVVGVLELAHRSSDLGTLQTLTPR
;
A
#
# COMPACT_ATOMS: atom_id res chain seq x y z
N MET A 1 -9.26 27.15 -14.55
CA MET A 1 -8.27 28.22 -14.27
C MET A 1 -7.06 27.52 -13.69
N THR A 2 -5.91 27.65 -14.36
CA THR A 2 -4.67 26.91 -14.09
C THR A 2 -4.16 27.16 -12.66
N LEU A 3 -3.70 26.08 -12.00
CA LEU A 3 -2.97 26.12 -10.72
C LEU A 3 -1.93 27.26 -10.75
N PRO A 4 -1.73 28.01 -9.65
CA PRO A 4 -0.62 28.95 -9.57
C PRO A 4 0.67 28.16 -9.79
N SER A 5 1.50 28.66 -10.70
CA SER A 5 2.82 28.11 -11.01
C SER A 5 3.71 28.20 -9.76
N ALA A 6 3.69 27.16 -8.93
CA ALA A 6 4.81 26.84 -8.07
C ALA A 6 6.04 26.82 -8.98
N VAL A 7 7.11 27.51 -8.56
CA VAL A 7 8.37 27.61 -9.31
C VAL A 7 8.81 26.19 -9.68
N SER A 8 8.63 25.83 -10.96
CA SER A 8 8.96 24.52 -11.51
C SER A 8 10.48 24.40 -11.62
N VAL A 9 11.14 24.10 -10.51
CA VAL A 9 12.49 23.54 -10.54
C VAL A 9 12.33 22.12 -11.08
N GLN A 10 12.79 21.86 -12.31
CA GLN A 10 12.83 20.47 -12.78
C GLN A 10 13.70 19.65 -11.82
N PRO A 11 13.20 18.54 -11.27
CA PRO A 11 13.95 17.75 -10.31
C PRO A 11 15.20 17.18 -11.00
N THR A 12 16.35 17.27 -10.34
CA THR A 12 17.58 16.62 -10.81
C THR A 12 17.38 15.09 -10.82
N THR A 13 18.11 14.37 -11.68
CA THR A 13 18.09 12.90 -11.74
C THR A 13 18.27 12.26 -10.36
N SER A 14 19.23 12.79 -9.58
CA SER A 14 19.46 12.39 -8.18
C SER A 14 18.24 12.58 -7.28
N ASN A 15 17.48 13.68 -7.43
CA ASN A 15 16.26 13.93 -6.65
C ASN A 15 15.11 13.00 -7.06
N VAL A 16 15.03 12.63 -8.34
CA VAL A 16 14.04 11.67 -8.86
C VAL A 16 14.32 10.26 -8.32
N LEU A 17 15.58 9.82 -8.37
CA LEU A 17 16.00 8.49 -7.91
C LEU A 17 15.84 8.29 -6.41
N ARG A 18 16.05 9.31 -5.58
CA ARG A 18 15.83 9.24 -4.13
C ARG A 18 14.40 8.85 -3.74
N ARG A 19 13.44 9.02 -4.65
CA ARG A 19 12.04 8.67 -4.43
C ARG A 19 11.69 7.26 -4.90
N ALA A 20 12.58 6.62 -5.66
CA ALA A 20 12.32 5.31 -6.24
C ALA A 20 12.50 4.21 -5.20
N ARG A 21 11.48 3.37 -5.00
CA ARG A 21 11.53 2.26 -4.02
C ARG A 21 12.57 1.19 -4.34
N TRP A 22 13.08 1.18 -5.57
CA TRP A 22 14.09 0.24 -6.04
C TRP A 22 15.53 0.80 -6.02
N ALA A 23 15.73 2.08 -5.70
CA ALA A 23 17.03 2.74 -5.82
C ALA A 23 18.14 2.06 -5.00
N ASP A 24 17.83 1.59 -3.79
CA ASP A 24 18.82 0.94 -2.91
C ASP A 24 19.22 -0.47 -3.37
N LYS A 25 18.46 -1.06 -4.29
CA LYS A 25 18.68 -2.42 -4.84
C LYS A 25 19.63 -2.44 -6.03
N VAL A 26 20.04 -1.27 -6.53
CA VAL A 26 20.79 -1.14 -7.79
C VAL A 26 22.05 -0.30 -7.60
N GLN A 27 22.89 -0.29 -8.63
CA GLN A 27 23.92 0.71 -8.82
C GLN A 27 23.49 1.62 -9.99
N VAL A 28 23.30 2.92 -9.72
CA VAL A 28 22.99 3.88 -10.78
C VAL A 28 24.26 4.48 -11.37
N VAL A 29 24.34 4.51 -12.70
CA VAL A 29 25.43 5.12 -13.47
C VAL A 29 24.86 6.28 -14.29
N GLU A 30 25.26 7.50 -13.92
CA GLU A 30 24.84 8.73 -14.58
C GLU A 30 25.95 9.33 -15.47
N THR A 31 27.21 8.98 -15.22
CA THR A 31 28.39 9.52 -15.92
C THR A 31 29.35 8.42 -16.39
N PRO A 32 30.02 8.61 -17.54
CA PRO A 32 31.02 7.66 -18.03
C PRO A 32 32.18 7.47 -17.04
N GLY A 33 32.61 6.22 -16.87
CA GLY A 33 33.80 5.86 -16.07
C GLY A 33 33.56 5.61 -14.59
N ALA A 34 32.31 5.63 -14.11
CA ALA A 34 32.00 5.18 -12.75
C ALA A 34 32.42 3.71 -12.55
N PRO A 35 33.07 3.35 -11.42
CA PRO A 35 33.47 1.98 -11.14
C PRO A 35 32.24 1.08 -11.06
N LEU A 36 32.21 -0.01 -11.83
CA LEU A 36 31.07 -0.92 -11.91
C LEU A 36 31.24 -2.07 -10.92
N SER A 37 30.19 -2.36 -10.15
CA SER A 37 30.11 -3.55 -9.29
C SER A 37 29.51 -4.71 -10.07
N SER A 38 30.15 -5.88 -10.01
CA SER A 38 29.61 -7.14 -10.56
C SER A 38 28.41 -7.67 -9.78
N ASP A 39 28.28 -7.27 -8.51
CA ASP A 39 27.38 -7.91 -7.54
C ASP A 39 26.00 -7.25 -7.47
N ARG A 40 25.80 -6.15 -8.22
CA ARG A 40 24.54 -5.40 -8.25
C ARG A 40 23.99 -5.29 -9.66
N THR A 41 22.67 -5.19 -9.76
CA THR A 41 22.01 -4.74 -10.99
C THR A 41 22.41 -3.30 -11.27
N ILE A 42 22.89 -3.04 -12.48
CA ILE A 42 23.39 -1.71 -12.89
C ILE A 42 22.29 -1.02 -13.69
N ILE A 43 21.99 0.24 -13.37
CA ILE A 43 21.05 1.07 -14.12
C ILE A 43 21.80 2.23 -14.76
N ALA A 44 21.77 2.31 -16.09
CA ALA A 44 22.33 3.42 -16.86
C ALA A 44 21.22 4.38 -17.30
N VAL A 45 21.38 5.67 -17.02
CA VAL A 45 20.29 6.66 -17.16
C VAL A 45 20.52 7.66 -18.30
N THR A 46 21.74 7.85 -18.81
CA THR A 46 22.08 8.91 -19.78
C THR A 46 22.90 8.40 -20.97
N SER A 47 22.88 9.12 -22.11
CA SER A 47 23.61 8.77 -23.34
C SER A 47 25.11 8.53 -23.14
N ASP A 48 25.73 9.30 -22.24
CA ASP A 48 27.15 9.19 -21.96
C ASP A 48 27.49 8.03 -21.01
N ALA A 49 26.49 7.41 -20.37
CA ALA A 49 26.67 6.31 -19.42
C ALA A 49 26.86 4.93 -20.10
N VAL A 50 26.40 4.76 -21.36
CA VAL A 50 26.60 3.53 -22.12
C VAL A 50 28.01 3.52 -22.71
N THR A 51 28.96 3.06 -21.89
CA THR A 51 30.38 2.98 -22.26
C THR A 51 30.76 1.56 -22.71
N PRO A 52 31.86 1.38 -23.48
CA PRO A 52 32.43 0.06 -23.73
C PRO A 52 32.66 -0.76 -22.45
N GLY A 53 32.97 -0.10 -21.32
CA GLY A 53 33.11 -0.75 -20.02
C GLY A 53 31.81 -1.34 -19.47
N LEU A 54 30.67 -0.65 -19.67
CA LEU A 54 29.36 -1.16 -19.29
C LEU A 54 28.93 -2.33 -20.16
N LEU A 55 29.17 -2.28 -21.48
CA LEU A 55 28.93 -3.42 -22.37
C LEU A 55 29.83 -4.62 -22.05
N SER A 56 31.11 -4.39 -21.71
CA SER A 56 32.01 -5.43 -21.20
C SER A 56 31.47 -6.04 -19.92
N ALA A 57 31.02 -5.22 -18.97
CA ALA A 57 30.45 -5.72 -17.72
C ALA A 57 29.22 -6.61 -17.96
N VAL A 58 28.34 -6.26 -18.92
CA VAL A 58 27.23 -7.15 -19.31
C VAL A 58 27.78 -8.46 -19.86
N HIS A 59 28.72 -8.41 -20.81
CA HIS A 59 29.34 -9.61 -21.38
C HIS A 59 29.94 -10.53 -20.30
N ASP A 60 30.51 -9.94 -19.25
CA ASP A 60 31.16 -10.63 -18.13
C ASP A 60 30.18 -11.12 -17.04
N GLY A 61 28.88 -10.86 -17.18
CA GLY A 61 27.84 -11.40 -16.30
C GLY A 61 26.94 -10.37 -15.60
N ALA A 62 27.20 -9.08 -15.76
CA ALA A 62 26.38 -8.04 -15.14
C ALA A 62 24.98 -7.98 -15.77
N LYS A 63 24.02 -7.54 -14.96
CA LYS A 63 22.62 -7.35 -15.38
C LYS A 63 22.37 -5.86 -15.43
N VAL A 64 22.14 -5.34 -16.63
CA VAL A 64 22.12 -3.91 -16.90
C VAL A 64 20.78 -3.49 -17.47
N ILE A 65 20.22 -2.42 -16.90
CA ILE A 65 19.00 -1.79 -17.39
C ILE A 65 19.35 -0.39 -17.88
N VAL A 66 19.06 -0.13 -19.15
CA VAL A 66 19.32 1.15 -19.81
C VAL A 66 18.00 1.90 -19.96
N ILE A 67 17.91 3.06 -19.32
CA ILE A 67 16.75 3.95 -19.40
C ILE A 67 17.09 5.06 -20.39
N LEU A 68 16.24 5.24 -21.41
CA LEU A 68 16.39 6.27 -22.43
C LEU A 68 15.88 7.62 -21.89
N ALA A 69 16.53 8.17 -20.85
CA ALA A 69 16.08 9.38 -20.16
C ALA A 69 16.41 10.67 -20.95
N ALA A 70 15.54 11.04 -21.90
CA ALA A 70 15.45 12.36 -22.54
C ALA A 70 16.58 12.83 -23.49
N GLU A 71 16.24 13.81 -24.32
CA GLU A 71 16.89 14.45 -25.50
C GLU A 71 17.80 13.64 -26.45
N SER A 72 18.79 12.92 -25.94
CA SER A 72 19.82 12.18 -26.70
C SER A 72 19.55 10.67 -26.83
N GLY A 73 18.33 10.20 -26.50
CA GLY A 73 17.98 8.77 -26.47
C GLY A 73 18.25 7.99 -27.76
N SER A 74 18.17 8.64 -28.94
CA SER A 74 18.49 8.00 -30.22
C SER A 74 19.98 7.72 -30.39
N GLU A 75 20.86 8.58 -29.85
CA GLU A 75 22.31 8.37 -29.89
C GLU A 75 22.72 7.23 -28.95
N LEU A 76 22.13 7.19 -27.75
CA LEU A 76 22.34 6.12 -26.79
C LEU A 76 21.95 4.76 -27.37
N LEU A 77 20.80 4.71 -28.04
CA LEU A 77 20.27 3.48 -28.57
C LEU A 77 21.11 2.95 -29.75
N ASN A 78 21.61 3.83 -30.61
CA ASN A 78 22.49 3.45 -31.72
C ASN A 78 23.87 2.95 -31.25
N ALA A 79 24.28 3.26 -30.02
CA ALA A 79 25.49 2.71 -29.40
C ALA A 79 25.30 1.27 -28.89
N LEU A 80 24.05 0.81 -28.72
CA LEU A 80 23.74 -0.55 -28.28
C LEU A 80 23.74 -1.53 -29.47
N PRO A 81 24.40 -2.69 -29.36
CA PRO A 81 24.47 -3.66 -30.44
C PRO A 81 23.09 -4.11 -30.94
N GLY A 82 22.82 -3.85 -32.23
CA GLY A 82 21.61 -4.32 -32.93
C GLY A 82 20.31 -3.57 -32.62
N TYR A 83 20.36 -2.49 -31.84
CA TYR A 83 19.22 -1.60 -31.63
C TYR A 83 19.19 -0.47 -32.67
N SER A 84 18.00 -0.05 -33.08
CA SER A 84 17.82 1.16 -33.88
C SER A 84 16.59 1.97 -33.45
N ALA A 85 16.77 3.30 -33.36
CA ALA A 85 15.68 4.21 -32.98
C ALA A 85 14.65 4.32 -34.10
N ILE A 86 13.36 4.31 -33.75
CA ILE A 86 12.27 4.54 -34.71
C ILE A 86 11.76 5.97 -34.57
N ASP A 87 11.15 6.29 -33.44
CA ASP A 87 10.54 7.60 -33.19
C ASP A 87 10.62 7.98 -31.71
N ARG A 88 10.71 9.28 -31.48
CA ARG A 88 10.66 9.89 -30.15
C ARG A 88 9.42 10.77 -30.08
N SER A 89 8.51 10.42 -29.19
CA SER A 89 7.31 11.19 -28.96
C SER A 89 7.45 12.05 -27.69
N PRO A 90 6.98 13.31 -27.71
CA PRO A 90 6.96 14.16 -26.52
C PRO A 90 6.03 13.59 -25.45
N THR A 91 6.07 14.19 -24.25
CA THR A 91 5.18 13.77 -23.16
C THR A 91 3.72 13.83 -23.58
N GLY A 92 3.07 12.67 -23.56
CA GLY A 92 1.67 12.48 -23.91
C GLY A 92 1.06 11.36 -23.07
N GLU A 93 -0.23 11.10 -23.25
CA GLU A 93 -0.88 9.93 -22.68
C GLU A 93 -0.75 8.75 -23.65
N TRP A 94 -0.20 7.65 -23.16
CA TRP A 94 0.07 6.46 -23.95
C TRP A 94 -0.56 5.25 -23.29
N MET A 95 -1.11 4.35 -24.12
CA MET A 95 -1.53 3.02 -23.69
C MET A 95 -0.38 2.06 -23.97
N LEU A 96 0.23 1.51 -22.91
CA LEU A 96 1.30 0.54 -23.00
C LEU A 96 0.74 -0.87 -22.81
N THR A 97 1.25 -1.83 -23.57
CA THR A 97 0.93 -3.25 -23.46
C THR A 97 2.18 -4.01 -22.97
N THR A 98 2.04 -4.80 -21.92
CA THR A 98 3.10 -5.67 -21.39
C THR A 98 2.98 -7.09 -21.93
N ASN A 99 4.10 -7.72 -22.24
CA ASN A 99 4.15 -9.13 -22.65
C ASN A 99 4.01 -10.06 -21.43
N ARG A 100 2.79 -10.52 -21.15
CA ARG A 100 2.47 -11.39 -20.02
C ARG A 100 2.91 -12.84 -20.19
N GLU A 101 3.44 -13.23 -21.34
CA GLU A 101 4.08 -14.54 -21.53
C GLU A 101 5.43 -14.60 -20.82
N ILE A 102 6.03 -13.44 -20.54
CA ILE A 102 7.26 -13.34 -19.75
C ILE A 102 6.87 -13.50 -18.26
N PRO A 103 7.41 -14.51 -17.54
CA PRO A 103 6.97 -14.83 -16.19
C PRO A 103 6.95 -13.65 -15.22
N VAL A 104 7.98 -12.79 -15.27
CA VAL A 104 8.08 -11.61 -14.40
C VAL A 104 6.99 -10.57 -14.69
N LEU A 105 6.50 -10.52 -15.93
CA LEU A 105 5.45 -9.59 -16.38
C LEU A 105 4.05 -10.21 -16.38
N ALA A 106 3.90 -11.51 -16.11
CA ALA A 106 2.58 -12.15 -16.05
C ALA A 106 1.62 -11.47 -15.03
N ARG A 107 2.20 -10.76 -14.06
CA ARG A 107 1.54 -10.10 -12.93
C ARG A 107 1.09 -8.65 -13.17
N THR A 108 1.42 -8.07 -14.33
CA THR A 108 1.00 -6.73 -14.77
C THR A 108 -0.43 -6.76 -15.33
N PRO A 109 -1.12 -5.61 -15.52
CA PRO A 109 -2.51 -5.58 -15.97
C PRO A 109 -2.69 -5.93 -17.45
N GLY A 110 -1.63 -6.28 -18.18
CA GLY A 110 -1.64 -6.49 -19.63
C GLY A 110 -1.56 -5.18 -20.39
N GLU A 111 -2.46 -4.23 -20.08
CA GLU A 111 -2.45 -2.88 -20.62
C GLU A 111 -2.63 -1.83 -19.52
N PHE A 112 -1.96 -0.69 -19.65
CA PHE A 112 -2.15 0.45 -18.75
C PHE A 112 -1.85 1.78 -19.43
N ALA A 113 -2.59 2.82 -19.01
CA ALA A 113 -2.33 4.19 -19.44
C ALA A 113 -1.21 4.82 -18.58
N THR A 114 -0.35 5.60 -19.21
CA THR A 114 0.65 6.41 -18.50
C THR A 114 0.93 7.70 -19.24
N ARG A 115 1.29 8.75 -18.51
CA ARG A 115 1.71 10.03 -19.09
C ARG A 115 3.23 10.14 -19.04
N THR A 116 3.88 9.99 -20.19
CA THR A 116 5.34 9.87 -20.28
C THR A 116 5.84 10.38 -21.63
N SER A 117 7.12 10.75 -21.70
CA SER A 117 7.83 10.84 -22.97
C SER A 117 8.30 9.45 -23.41
N LEU A 118 8.27 9.19 -24.71
CA LEU A 118 8.42 7.83 -25.23
C LEU A 118 9.49 7.76 -26.29
N THR A 119 10.38 6.78 -26.17
CA THR A 119 11.33 6.40 -27.23
C THR A 119 11.00 4.99 -27.70
N THR A 120 10.66 4.85 -28.98
CA THR A 120 10.37 3.55 -29.61
C THR A 120 11.56 3.07 -30.42
N PHE A 121 11.74 1.76 -30.52
CA PHE A 121 12.90 1.17 -31.18
C PHE A 121 12.64 -0.18 -31.83
N THR A 122 13.54 -0.57 -32.73
CA THR A 122 13.67 -1.95 -33.20
C THR A 122 14.78 -2.61 -32.40
N PRO A 123 14.48 -3.64 -31.58
CA PRO A 123 15.51 -4.41 -30.90
C PRO A 123 16.11 -5.49 -31.83
N PRO A 124 17.19 -6.16 -31.43
CA PRO A 124 17.72 -7.34 -32.11
C PRO A 124 16.67 -8.46 -32.26
N GLU A 125 16.81 -9.33 -33.27
CA GLU A 125 15.82 -10.38 -33.57
C GLU A 125 15.62 -11.39 -32.42
N ASP A 126 16.65 -11.60 -31.61
CA ASP A 126 16.68 -12.51 -30.46
C ASP A 126 16.25 -11.86 -29.13
N ALA A 127 15.99 -10.55 -29.14
CA ALA A 127 15.54 -9.83 -27.95
C ALA A 127 14.07 -10.12 -27.64
N ALA A 128 13.77 -10.47 -26.39
CA ALA A 128 12.42 -10.59 -25.89
C ALA A 128 11.78 -9.19 -25.80
N THR A 129 10.62 -9.01 -26.43
CA THR A 129 9.82 -7.78 -26.28
C THR A 129 9.10 -7.80 -24.93
N LEU A 130 9.42 -6.82 -24.07
CA LEU A 130 8.81 -6.66 -22.74
C LEU A 130 7.54 -5.83 -22.81
N MET A 131 7.59 -4.70 -23.55
CA MET A 131 6.48 -3.75 -23.66
C MET A 131 6.39 -3.15 -25.05
N THR A 132 5.16 -2.88 -25.47
CA THR A 132 4.83 -2.18 -26.71
C THR A 132 3.88 -1.01 -26.46
N VAL A 133 3.81 -0.12 -27.45
CA VAL A 133 2.81 0.94 -27.55
C VAL A 133 2.12 0.84 -28.90
N ASN A 134 0.81 1.10 -28.96
CA ASN A 134 0.13 1.24 -30.25
C ASN A 134 0.10 2.72 -30.67
N ILE A 135 0.72 3.04 -31.80
CA ILE A 135 0.69 4.39 -32.40
C ILE A 135 0.18 4.26 -33.83
N ALA A 136 -0.93 4.94 -34.12
CA ALA A 136 -1.57 4.90 -35.43
C ALA A 136 -1.79 3.47 -35.97
N LEU A 137 -2.34 2.59 -35.13
CA LEU A 137 -2.66 1.18 -35.43
C LEU A 137 -1.42 0.29 -35.67
N LYS A 138 -0.23 0.73 -35.28
CA LYS A 138 1.01 -0.05 -35.33
C LYS A 138 1.60 -0.21 -33.94
N ASN A 139 2.03 -1.43 -33.62
CA ASN A 139 2.72 -1.70 -32.37
C ASN A 139 4.21 -1.39 -32.53
N TYR A 140 4.74 -0.60 -31.62
CA TYR A 140 6.16 -0.28 -31.52
C TYR A 140 6.72 -0.78 -30.19
N VAL A 141 7.95 -1.26 -30.18
CA VAL A 141 8.61 -1.72 -28.96
C VAL A 141 9.10 -0.52 -28.17
N VAL A 142 8.83 -0.54 -26.87
CA VAL A 142 9.27 0.48 -25.90
C VAL A 142 10.11 -0.11 -24.77
N ALA A 143 10.08 -1.43 -24.59
CA ALA A 143 11.04 -2.12 -23.74
C ALA A 143 11.36 -3.51 -24.30
N SER A 144 12.63 -3.88 -24.26
CA SER A 144 13.09 -5.23 -24.62
C SER A 144 14.20 -5.70 -23.69
N GLN A 145 14.45 -6.99 -23.72
CA GLN A 145 15.49 -7.63 -22.94
C GLN A 145 16.19 -8.71 -23.78
N GLN A 146 17.51 -8.76 -23.73
CA GLN A 146 18.29 -9.79 -24.41
C GLN A 146 19.46 -10.27 -23.55
N PRO A 147 19.81 -11.55 -23.61
CA PRO A 147 21.09 -12.03 -23.15
C PRO A 147 22.22 -11.36 -23.93
N LEU A 148 23.31 -11.00 -23.26
CA LEU A 148 24.52 -10.50 -23.94
C LEU A 148 25.74 -11.06 -23.22
N GLY A 149 26.45 -12.00 -23.86
CA GLY A 149 27.48 -12.79 -23.20
C GLY A 149 26.91 -13.61 -22.04
N HIS A 150 27.46 -13.43 -20.84
CA HIS A 150 26.98 -14.07 -19.61
C HIS A 150 25.97 -13.24 -18.83
N GLY A 151 25.69 -12.00 -19.25
CA GLY A 151 24.80 -11.07 -18.58
C GLY A 151 23.47 -10.85 -19.30
N LEU A 152 22.77 -9.80 -18.86
CA LEU A 152 21.44 -9.46 -19.33
C LEU A 152 21.37 -7.96 -19.60
N LEU A 153 20.96 -7.58 -20.81
CA LEU A 153 20.71 -6.19 -21.19
C LEU A 153 19.20 -5.97 -21.31
N THR A 154 18.67 -5.02 -20.55
CA THR A 154 17.28 -4.55 -20.67
C THR A 154 17.30 -3.09 -21.11
N VAL A 155 16.50 -2.74 -22.11
CA VAL A 155 16.39 -1.37 -22.64
C VAL A 155 14.96 -0.88 -22.46
N ILE A 156 14.78 0.31 -21.88
CA ILE A 156 13.48 0.90 -21.55
C ILE A 156 13.39 2.32 -22.11
N GLY A 157 12.40 2.55 -22.97
CA GLY A 157 12.12 3.81 -23.64
C GLY A 157 11.16 4.74 -22.91
N LEU A 158 10.98 4.57 -21.59
CA LEU A 158 10.18 5.43 -20.73
C LEU A 158 11.10 6.40 -19.97
N ASP A 159 10.61 7.61 -19.66
CA ASP A 159 11.40 8.54 -18.84
C ASP A 159 11.52 8.09 -17.38
N LEU A 160 12.60 8.55 -16.74
CA LEU A 160 12.91 8.19 -15.36
C LEU A 160 11.83 8.68 -14.38
N VAL A 161 11.24 9.84 -14.62
CA VAL A 161 10.18 10.39 -13.75
C VAL A 161 9.00 9.41 -13.71
N THR A 162 8.63 8.85 -14.85
CA THR A 162 7.59 7.84 -14.99
C THR A 162 7.97 6.54 -14.25
N LEU A 163 9.20 6.05 -14.44
CA LEU A 163 9.72 4.83 -13.79
C LEU A 163 9.94 4.95 -12.27
N THR A 164 9.82 6.16 -11.73
CA THR A 164 9.95 6.48 -10.30
C THR A 164 8.70 7.14 -9.74
N THR A 165 7.61 7.20 -10.53
CA THR A 165 6.34 7.73 -10.07
C THR A 165 5.74 6.72 -9.08
N PRO A 166 5.58 7.09 -7.80
CA PRO A 166 5.22 6.13 -6.76
C PRO A 166 3.90 5.41 -7.07
N ARG A 167 3.89 4.09 -6.88
CA ARG A 167 2.72 3.22 -7.03
C ARG A 167 2.11 3.25 -8.45
N SER A 168 2.91 3.63 -9.45
CA SER A 168 2.55 3.53 -10.85
C SER A 168 2.93 2.15 -11.42
N TRP A 169 2.22 1.71 -12.47
CA TRP A 169 2.61 0.47 -13.17
C TRP A 169 4.04 0.51 -13.74
N PRO A 170 4.54 1.63 -14.30
CA PRO A 170 5.94 1.74 -14.71
C PRO A 170 6.96 1.52 -13.58
N GLU A 171 6.78 2.15 -12.41
CA GLU A 171 7.67 1.92 -11.26
C GLU A 171 7.65 0.45 -10.85
N ARG A 172 6.47 -0.15 -10.83
CA ARG A 172 6.31 -1.55 -10.45
C ARG A 172 6.94 -2.52 -11.44
N ILE A 173 6.80 -2.26 -12.73
CA ILE A 173 7.48 -3.04 -13.77
C ILE A 173 8.99 -2.94 -13.57
N MET A 174 9.49 -1.75 -13.20
CA MET A 174 10.90 -1.57 -12.88
C MET A 174 11.34 -2.41 -11.67
N GLU A 175 10.55 -2.45 -10.59
CA GLU A 175 10.79 -3.29 -9.42
C GLU A 175 10.84 -4.79 -9.78
N LEU A 176 9.88 -5.23 -10.60
CA LEU A 176 9.78 -6.61 -11.10
C LEU A 176 11.02 -7.01 -11.92
N LEU A 177 11.44 -6.15 -12.85
CA LEU A 177 12.64 -6.40 -13.68
C LEU A 177 13.90 -6.45 -12.80
N ILE A 178 14.02 -5.59 -11.80
CA ILE A 178 15.15 -5.64 -10.86
C ILE A 178 15.11 -6.92 -10.02
N ALA A 179 13.96 -7.33 -9.50
CA ALA A 179 13.82 -8.58 -8.75
C ALA A 179 14.21 -9.81 -9.58
N GLN A 180 13.77 -9.86 -10.85
CA GLN A 180 14.18 -10.90 -11.79
C GLN A 180 15.71 -10.95 -11.94
N THR A 181 16.37 -9.79 -12.05
CA THR A 181 17.84 -9.74 -12.11
C THR A 181 18.50 -10.21 -10.82
N ARG A 182 17.79 -10.29 -9.69
CA ARG A 182 18.32 -10.77 -8.41
C ARG A 182 17.98 -12.23 -8.11
N GLY A 183 17.22 -12.89 -9.00
CA GLY A 183 16.81 -14.28 -8.83
C GLY A 183 15.72 -14.49 -7.77
N GLU A 184 14.93 -13.45 -7.49
CA GLU A 184 13.81 -13.51 -6.55
C GLU A 184 12.68 -14.40 -7.12
N SER A 185 11.99 -15.16 -6.26
CA SER A 185 10.95 -16.10 -6.69
C SER A 185 9.73 -15.37 -7.21
N THR A 186 9.22 -15.81 -8.36
CA THR A 186 7.97 -15.31 -8.95
C THR A 186 6.84 -16.32 -8.88
N GLU A 187 6.98 -17.38 -8.08
CA GLU A 187 5.96 -18.42 -7.93
C GLU A 187 4.72 -17.88 -7.20
N THR A 188 3.56 -18.41 -7.55
CA THR A 188 2.30 -18.03 -6.90
C THR A 188 2.24 -18.62 -5.50
N LEU A 189 1.99 -17.77 -4.49
CA LEU A 189 1.90 -18.16 -3.09
C LEU A 189 0.50 -18.62 -2.71
N GLY A 190 0.41 -19.73 -1.99
CA GLY A 190 -0.83 -20.24 -1.43
C GLY A 190 -1.26 -19.48 -0.19
N VAL A 191 -2.49 -18.99 -0.20
CA VAL A 191 -3.14 -18.26 0.90
C VAL A 191 -4.11 -19.20 1.62
N GLY A 192 -3.96 -19.28 2.94
CA GLY A 192 -4.86 -19.97 3.84
C GLY A 192 -5.61 -18.99 4.73
N ILE A 193 -6.92 -19.16 4.89
CA ILE A 193 -7.76 -18.27 5.72
C ILE A 193 -8.10 -18.95 7.05
N VAL A 194 -7.80 -18.28 8.15
CA VAL A 194 -8.17 -18.68 9.51
C VAL A 194 -9.30 -17.78 9.99
N GLY A 195 -10.52 -18.30 9.97
CA GLY A 195 -11.76 -17.54 10.24
C GLY A 195 -12.48 -17.13 8.96
N TYR A 196 -13.61 -17.77 8.67
CA TYR A 196 -14.49 -17.47 7.54
C TYR A 196 -15.85 -16.96 8.05
N GLY A 197 -15.79 -16.11 9.08
CA GLY A 197 -16.95 -15.58 9.77
C GLY A 197 -17.80 -14.62 8.92
N PRO A 198 -19.09 -14.43 9.25
CA PRO A 198 -19.99 -13.57 8.48
C PRO A 198 -19.80 -12.08 8.78
N TYR A 199 -19.24 -11.74 9.94
CA TYR A 199 -19.12 -10.36 10.40
C TYR A 199 -17.95 -9.68 9.66
N GLY A 200 -18.27 -8.62 8.91
CA GLY A 200 -17.32 -7.96 7.99
C GLY A 200 -17.04 -8.75 6.70
N GLY A 201 -17.39 -10.04 6.62
CA GLY A 201 -17.16 -10.86 5.43
C GLY A 201 -15.68 -11.03 5.08
N MET A 202 -14.76 -10.88 6.04
CA MET A 202 -13.33 -10.80 5.78
C MET A 202 -12.75 -12.07 5.15
N GLY A 203 -13.28 -13.25 5.50
CA GLY A 203 -12.89 -14.50 4.83
C GLY A 203 -13.20 -14.47 3.32
N LEU A 204 -14.41 -14.06 2.94
CA LEU A 204 -14.78 -13.91 1.54
C LEU A 204 -13.97 -12.80 0.85
N TYR A 205 -13.77 -11.67 1.51
CA TYR A 205 -12.97 -10.56 1.00
C TYR A 205 -11.53 -10.99 0.70
N HIS A 206 -10.83 -11.60 1.68
CA HIS A 206 -9.46 -12.05 1.51
C HIS A 206 -9.33 -13.18 0.49
N GLY A 207 -10.29 -14.11 0.44
CA GLY A 207 -10.31 -15.17 -0.56
C GLY A 207 -10.45 -14.60 -1.98
N THR A 208 -11.37 -13.65 -2.16
CA THR A 208 -11.57 -12.95 -3.43
C THR A 208 -10.32 -12.16 -3.81
N ALA A 209 -9.73 -11.45 -2.85
CA ALA A 209 -8.53 -10.66 -3.06
C ALA A 209 -7.33 -11.52 -3.45
N ALA A 210 -7.16 -12.70 -2.84
CA ALA A 210 -6.11 -13.64 -3.20
C ALA A 210 -6.27 -14.13 -4.66
N GLU A 211 -7.46 -14.56 -5.05
CA GLU A 211 -7.74 -15.01 -6.42
C GLU A 211 -7.61 -13.89 -7.48
N GLN A 212 -7.88 -12.64 -7.09
CA GLN A 212 -7.77 -11.48 -7.99
C GLN A 212 -6.39 -10.79 -7.97
N THR A 213 -5.46 -11.26 -7.13
CA THR A 213 -4.12 -10.69 -7.01
C THR A 213 -3.07 -11.61 -7.63
N PRO A 214 -2.61 -11.34 -8.86
CA PRO A 214 -1.51 -12.08 -9.48
C PRO A 214 -0.28 -12.28 -8.57
N GLY A 215 0.06 -13.54 -8.34
CA GLY A 215 1.11 -13.98 -7.42
C GLY A 215 0.56 -14.56 -6.11
N LEU A 216 -0.75 -14.47 -5.87
CA LEU A 216 -1.44 -15.15 -4.78
C LEU A 216 -2.48 -16.13 -5.34
N ARG A 217 -2.85 -17.12 -4.53
CA ARG A 217 -3.96 -18.03 -4.80
C ARG A 217 -4.56 -18.51 -3.49
N LEU A 218 -5.87 -18.58 -3.38
CA LEU A 218 -6.53 -19.18 -2.23
C LEU A 218 -6.45 -20.71 -2.32
N VAL A 219 -5.87 -21.36 -1.30
CA VAL A 219 -5.66 -22.81 -1.29
C VAL A 219 -6.38 -23.52 -0.15
N SER A 220 -6.54 -22.84 0.99
CA SER A 220 -7.10 -23.47 2.18
C SER A 220 -7.91 -22.50 3.05
N ALA A 221 -8.80 -23.04 3.87
CA ALA A 221 -9.47 -22.30 4.92
C ALA A 221 -9.75 -23.18 6.14
N VAL A 222 -9.89 -22.56 7.30
CA VAL A 222 -10.31 -23.17 8.57
C VAL A 222 -11.25 -22.24 9.33
N ASP A 223 -12.27 -22.81 9.96
CA ASP A 223 -13.20 -22.11 10.84
C ASP A 223 -13.73 -23.09 11.88
N ALA A 224 -13.97 -22.61 13.10
CA ALA A 224 -14.52 -23.43 14.18
C ALA A 224 -15.94 -23.93 13.87
N ASN A 225 -16.68 -23.23 13.00
CA ASN A 225 -17.99 -23.62 12.53
C ASN A 225 -17.89 -24.33 11.17
N PRO A 226 -18.19 -25.65 11.08
CA PRO A 226 -18.06 -26.40 9.82
C PRO A 226 -18.96 -25.87 8.69
N ALA A 227 -20.07 -25.20 9.02
CA ALA A 227 -20.92 -24.57 8.00
C ALA A 227 -20.20 -23.42 7.27
N ARG A 228 -19.25 -22.74 7.93
CA ARG A 228 -18.44 -21.68 7.32
C ARG A 228 -17.44 -22.24 6.33
N ILE A 229 -16.87 -23.41 6.62
CA ILE A 229 -16.02 -24.14 5.67
C ILE A 229 -16.82 -24.61 4.47
N SER A 230 -18.02 -25.16 4.69
CA SER A 230 -18.92 -25.51 3.59
C SER A 230 -19.28 -24.30 2.72
N GLN A 231 -19.44 -23.11 3.31
CA GLN A 231 -19.67 -21.87 2.56
C GLN A 231 -18.42 -21.47 1.76
N ALA A 232 -17.24 -21.47 2.39
CA ALA A 232 -15.98 -21.13 1.71
C ALA A 232 -15.72 -22.02 0.49
N GLN A 233 -16.03 -23.32 0.58
CA GLN A 233 -15.91 -24.26 -0.54
C GLN A 233 -16.94 -24.03 -1.66
N GLN A 234 -18.10 -23.46 -1.33
CA GLN A 234 -19.09 -23.04 -2.34
C GLN A 234 -18.64 -21.76 -3.05
N ASP A 235 -18.12 -20.80 -2.28
CA ASP A 235 -17.61 -19.53 -2.81
C ASP A 235 -16.35 -19.74 -3.66
N PHE A 236 -15.50 -20.70 -3.26
CA PHE A 236 -14.23 -21.04 -3.91
C PHE A 236 -14.12 -22.56 -4.19
N PRO A 237 -14.62 -23.05 -5.34
CA PRO A 237 -14.53 -24.45 -5.71
C PRO A 237 -13.07 -24.95 -5.77
N GLY A 238 -12.78 -26.06 -5.08
CA GLY A 238 -11.43 -26.64 -5.00
C GLY A 238 -10.63 -26.25 -3.75
N LEU A 239 -11.18 -25.37 -2.91
CA LEU A 239 -10.62 -25.00 -1.62
C LEU A 239 -10.53 -26.19 -0.65
N VAL A 240 -9.38 -26.37 -0.02
CA VAL A 240 -9.22 -27.36 1.06
C VAL A 240 -9.73 -26.78 2.38
N GLY A 241 -10.74 -27.42 2.97
CA GLY A 241 -11.25 -27.07 4.29
C GLY A 241 -10.60 -27.90 5.39
N TYR A 242 -9.94 -27.25 6.34
CA TYR A 242 -9.34 -27.88 7.51
C TYR A 242 -10.26 -27.84 8.74
N ARG A 243 -10.01 -28.71 9.72
CA ARG A 243 -10.77 -28.76 10.97
C ARG A 243 -10.14 -27.93 12.08
N THR A 244 -8.82 -27.79 12.06
CA THR A 244 -8.05 -27.05 13.06
C THR A 244 -7.02 -26.14 12.40
N ALA A 245 -6.65 -25.06 13.08
CA ALA A 245 -5.66 -24.12 12.57
C ALA A 245 -4.29 -24.81 12.39
N ASP A 246 -3.91 -25.71 13.30
CA ASP A 246 -2.68 -26.49 13.23
C ASP A 246 -2.59 -27.37 11.97
N GLU A 247 -3.72 -27.97 11.53
CA GLU A 247 -3.76 -28.72 10.26
C GLU A 247 -3.46 -27.80 9.07
N LEU A 248 -4.05 -26.59 9.04
CA LEU A 248 -3.79 -25.59 7.99
C LEU A 248 -2.33 -25.10 8.04
N PHE A 249 -1.80 -24.86 9.24
CA PHE A 249 -0.41 -24.42 9.42
C PHE A 249 0.59 -25.53 9.09
N GLY A 250 0.23 -26.80 9.22
CA GLY A 250 1.07 -27.93 8.81
C GLY A 250 1.11 -28.18 7.29
N ASP A 251 0.21 -27.55 6.52
CA ASP A 251 0.09 -27.79 5.09
C ASP A 251 1.20 -27.11 4.29
N SER A 252 1.92 -27.88 3.47
CA SER A 252 3.00 -27.37 2.64
C SER A 252 2.53 -26.49 1.48
N VAL A 253 1.26 -26.55 1.06
CA VAL A 253 0.76 -25.68 -0.02
C VAL A 253 0.29 -24.32 0.48
N THR A 254 0.16 -24.12 1.79
CA THR A 254 -0.20 -22.84 2.40
C THR A 254 1.07 -22.07 2.78
N ASP A 255 1.37 -20.98 2.10
CA ASP A 255 2.54 -20.13 2.36
C ASP A 255 2.20 -18.97 3.32
N ILE A 256 1.00 -18.42 3.18
CA ILE A 256 0.50 -17.26 3.91
C ILE A 256 -0.74 -17.66 4.70
N ALA A 257 -0.74 -17.43 6.02
CA ALA A 257 -1.92 -17.52 6.87
C ALA A 257 -2.53 -16.13 7.11
N ILE A 258 -3.79 -15.94 6.72
CA ILE A 258 -4.57 -14.74 7.03
C ILE A 258 -5.49 -15.03 8.21
N ILE A 259 -5.24 -14.36 9.33
CA ILE A 259 -5.96 -14.51 10.59
C ILE A 259 -7.10 -13.49 10.59
N ALA A 260 -8.33 -13.93 10.32
CA ALA A 260 -9.55 -13.12 10.27
C ALA A 260 -10.55 -13.55 11.36
N THR A 261 -10.03 -13.88 12.54
CA THR A 261 -10.79 -14.26 13.74
C THR A 261 -11.10 -13.03 14.61
N PRO A 262 -11.81 -13.16 15.75
CA PRO A 262 -11.91 -12.07 16.71
C PRO A 262 -10.54 -11.67 17.31
N PRO A 263 -10.36 -10.41 17.76
CA PRO A 263 -9.05 -9.88 18.18
C PRO A 263 -8.36 -10.64 19.32
N ASN A 264 -9.13 -11.11 20.31
CA ASN A 264 -8.60 -11.86 21.45
C ASN A 264 -7.93 -13.20 21.08
N THR A 265 -8.12 -13.71 19.86
CA THR A 265 -7.43 -14.93 19.39
C THR A 265 -6.26 -14.64 18.46
N HIS A 266 -6.05 -13.38 18.05
CA HIS A 266 -5.03 -13.02 17.06
C HIS A 266 -3.62 -13.42 17.49
N PHE A 267 -3.22 -13.06 18.71
CA PHE A 267 -1.85 -13.31 19.20
C PHE A 267 -1.48 -14.80 19.14
N GLN A 268 -2.32 -15.66 19.71
CA GLN A 268 -2.03 -17.10 19.78
C GLN A 268 -2.01 -17.76 18.40
N LEU A 269 -2.96 -17.40 17.52
CA LEU A 269 -3.02 -17.97 16.17
C LEU A 269 -1.87 -17.46 15.28
N ALA A 270 -1.53 -16.17 15.37
CA ALA A 270 -0.42 -15.58 14.64
C ALA A 270 0.92 -16.17 15.08
N LEU A 271 1.12 -16.34 16.40
CA LEU A 271 2.31 -16.97 16.96
C LEU A 271 2.47 -18.40 16.42
N ALA A 272 1.42 -19.22 16.50
CA ALA A 272 1.44 -20.60 16.01
C ALA A 272 1.73 -20.68 14.50
N ALA A 273 1.14 -19.79 13.70
CA ALA A 273 1.40 -19.74 12.26
C ALA A 273 2.85 -19.34 11.93
N LEU A 274 3.41 -18.35 12.64
CA LEU A 274 4.81 -17.95 12.48
C LEU A 274 5.78 -19.08 12.90
N GLU A 275 5.49 -19.78 14.00
CA GLU A 275 6.28 -20.93 14.47
C GLU A 275 6.21 -22.13 13.52
N ALA A 276 5.09 -22.30 12.82
CA ALA A 276 4.95 -23.25 11.71
C ALA A 276 5.63 -22.79 10.40
N GLY A 277 6.31 -21.64 10.42
CA GLY A 277 7.06 -21.12 9.28
C GLY A 277 6.18 -20.51 8.19
N LYS A 278 4.99 -19.99 8.54
CA LYS A 278 4.11 -19.26 7.60
C LYS A 278 4.40 -17.77 7.60
N HIS A 279 4.14 -17.13 6.46
CA HIS A 279 3.92 -15.68 6.44
C HIS A 279 2.56 -15.39 7.07
N VAL A 280 2.45 -14.31 7.84
CA VAL A 280 1.23 -14.02 8.60
C VAL A 280 0.69 -12.63 8.29
N VAL A 281 -0.58 -12.61 7.91
CA VAL A 281 -1.42 -11.40 7.90
C VAL A 281 -2.42 -11.53 9.03
N VAL A 282 -2.53 -10.52 9.87
CA VAL A 282 -3.56 -10.46 10.91
C VAL A 282 -4.57 -9.38 10.56
N GLU A 283 -5.85 -9.65 10.74
CA GLU A 283 -6.84 -8.58 10.78
C GLU A 283 -6.52 -7.58 11.90
N LYS A 284 -7.01 -6.36 11.76
CA LYS A 284 -6.82 -5.35 12.80
C LYS A 284 -7.66 -5.67 14.04
N PRO A 285 -7.19 -5.34 15.26
CA PRO A 285 -5.81 -4.95 15.60
C PRO A 285 -4.86 -6.16 15.59
N LEU A 286 -3.54 -5.95 15.52
CA LEU A 286 -2.55 -7.03 15.59
C LEU A 286 -2.75 -7.95 16.80
N CYS A 287 -2.89 -7.32 17.97
CA CYS A 287 -3.04 -7.93 19.29
C CYS A 287 -3.51 -6.85 20.27
N LEU A 288 -3.70 -7.22 21.54
CA LEU A 288 -4.27 -6.32 22.56
C LEU A 288 -3.21 -5.69 23.47
N THR A 289 -1.96 -6.14 23.39
CA THR A 289 -0.87 -5.60 24.20
C THR A 289 0.39 -5.40 23.40
N VAL A 290 1.21 -4.46 23.85
CA VAL A 290 2.54 -4.20 23.30
C VAL A 290 3.46 -5.41 23.44
N ASP A 291 3.42 -6.10 24.58
CA ASP A 291 4.27 -7.28 24.82
C ASP A 291 3.97 -8.41 23.82
N GLU A 292 2.69 -8.63 23.49
CA GLU A 292 2.28 -9.55 22.44
C GLU A 292 2.80 -9.11 21.06
N ALA A 293 2.71 -7.82 20.74
CA ALA A 293 3.21 -7.28 19.47
C ALA A 293 4.73 -7.47 19.35
N ASP A 294 5.48 -7.15 20.41
CA ASP A 294 6.93 -7.32 20.45
C ASP A 294 7.31 -8.80 20.29
N LYS A 295 6.60 -9.71 20.97
CA LYS A 295 6.82 -11.15 20.83
C LYS A 295 6.56 -11.66 19.40
N LEU A 296 5.49 -11.20 18.75
CA LEU A 296 5.18 -11.60 17.37
C LEU A 296 6.24 -11.10 16.39
N ILE A 297 6.71 -9.86 16.55
CA ILE A 297 7.79 -9.29 15.73
C ILE A 297 9.07 -10.12 15.89
N ASP A 298 9.48 -10.41 17.12
CA ASP A 298 10.70 -11.16 17.39
C ASP A 298 10.65 -12.57 16.78
N VAL A 299 9.50 -13.25 16.87
CA VAL A 299 9.32 -14.58 16.28
C VAL A 299 9.33 -14.50 14.75
N ALA A 300 8.64 -13.52 14.16
CA ALA A 300 8.62 -13.30 12.72
C ALA A 300 10.04 -13.05 12.16
N GLU A 301 10.82 -12.20 12.82
CA GLU A 301 12.22 -11.93 12.47
C GLU A 301 13.08 -13.19 12.59
N SER A 302 12.97 -13.91 13.71
CA SER A 302 13.77 -15.13 13.96
C SER A 302 13.50 -16.25 12.95
N ASN A 303 12.27 -16.36 12.47
CA ASN A 303 11.85 -17.34 11.47
C ASN A 303 11.97 -16.84 10.02
N GLN A 304 12.45 -15.60 9.83
CA GLN A 304 12.51 -14.95 8.51
C GLN A 304 11.16 -14.99 7.79
N ARG A 305 10.09 -14.65 8.51
CA ARG A 305 8.73 -14.57 7.99
C ARG A 305 8.19 -13.16 8.13
N VAL A 306 7.49 -12.75 7.08
CA VAL A 306 6.67 -11.54 7.09
C VAL A 306 5.53 -11.67 8.10
N LEU A 307 5.42 -10.65 8.96
CA LEU A 307 4.26 -10.35 9.77
C LEU A 307 3.73 -8.98 9.34
N THR A 308 2.45 -8.90 9.01
CA THR A 308 1.79 -7.63 8.69
C THR A 308 0.33 -7.64 9.15
N VAL A 309 -0.30 -6.48 9.13
CA VAL A 309 -1.69 -6.29 9.56
C VAL A 309 -2.50 -5.71 8.43
N HIS A 310 -3.71 -6.19 8.26
CA HIS A 310 -4.65 -5.71 7.27
C HIS A 310 -5.26 -4.36 7.65
N HIS A 311 -4.44 -3.31 7.71
CA HIS A 311 -4.90 -1.91 7.77
C HIS A 311 -5.38 -1.46 6.38
N ASN A 312 -6.43 -2.11 5.87
CA ASN A 312 -7.02 -1.85 4.56
C ASN A 312 -7.38 -0.37 4.30
N ARG A 313 -7.69 0.37 5.36
CA ARG A 313 -8.01 1.80 5.31
C ARG A 313 -6.85 2.71 4.92
N ARG A 314 -5.60 2.21 4.85
CA ARG A 314 -4.50 2.93 4.18
C ARG A 314 -4.73 3.07 2.66
N TRP A 315 -5.66 2.30 2.10
CA TRP A 315 -6.03 2.32 0.68
C TRP A 315 -7.32 3.08 0.36
N ASP A 316 -8.02 3.62 1.36
CA ASP A 316 -9.21 4.45 1.13
C ASP A 316 -8.84 5.66 0.25
N GLN A 317 -9.65 5.94 -0.78
CA GLN A 317 -9.34 6.99 -1.77
C GLN A 317 -9.23 8.37 -1.13
N ASP A 318 -10.12 8.68 -0.19
CA ASP A 318 -10.11 9.94 0.54
C ASP A 318 -8.86 10.09 1.40
N TYR A 319 -8.50 9.04 2.14
CA TYR A 319 -7.30 9.05 2.95
C TYR A 319 -6.03 9.14 2.10
N ARG A 320 -5.92 8.38 1.01
CA ARG A 320 -4.77 8.48 0.09
C ARG A 320 -4.66 9.85 -0.57
N THR A 321 -5.78 10.50 -0.84
CA THR A 321 -5.80 11.88 -1.36
C THR A 321 -5.36 12.87 -0.28
N LEU A 322 -5.77 12.69 0.98
CA LEU A 322 -5.27 13.47 2.10
C LEU A 322 -3.75 13.33 2.25
N VAL A 323 -3.22 12.10 2.25
CA VAL A 323 -1.78 11.84 2.33
C VAL A 323 -1.03 12.52 1.20
N SER A 324 -1.50 12.39 -0.06
CA SER A 324 -0.80 13.01 -1.19
C SER A 324 -0.77 14.54 -1.13
N LEU A 325 -1.83 15.18 -0.62
CA LEU A 325 -1.87 16.63 -0.40
C LEU A 325 -0.89 17.07 0.69
N VAL A 326 -0.80 16.31 1.78
CA VAL A 326 0.13 16.58 2.89
C VAL A 326 1.58 16.38 2.44
N GLU A 327 1.89 15.27 1.76
CA GLU A 327 3.22 14.98 1.22
C GLU A 327 3.67 15.99 0.16
N ALA A 328 2.72 16.54 -0.61
CA ALA A 328 2.98 17.63 -1.56
C ALA A 328 3.27 18.98 -0.88
N GLY A 329 3.16 19.07 0.45
CA GLY A 329 3.36 20.30 1.22
C GLY A 329 2.24 21.33 1.04
N MET A 330 1.06 20.91 0.54
CA MET A 330 -0.03 21.80 0.16
C MET A 330 -0.49 22.72 1.30
N ILE A 331 -0.43 22.25 2.54
CA ILE A 331 -0.83 23.01 3.74
C ILE A 331 0.36 23.37 4.66
N GLY A 332 1.60 23.25 4.18
CA GLY A 332 2.80 23.49 4.99
C GLY A 332 3.03 22.43 6.06
N GLU A 333 3.61 22.83 7.20
CA GLU A 333 3.89 21.91 8.31
C GLU A 333 2.60 21.58 9.07
N VAL A 334 2.25 20.29 9.14
CA VAL A 334 1.07 19.82 9.87
C VAL A 334 1.32 19.88 11.38
N PHE A 335 0.42 20.55 12.12
CA PHE A 335 0.54 20.70 13.57
C PHE A 335 -0.68 20.22 14.36
N ASN A 336 -1.84 20.04 13.74
CA ASN A 336 -3.02 19.46 14.37
C ASN A 336 -3.73 18.48 13.41
N ILE A 337 -4.07 17.30 13.92
CA ILE A 337 -4.86 16.28 13.20
C ILE A 337 -6.04 15.87 14.07
N GLU A 338 -7.25 16.12 13.60
CA GLU A 338 -8.45 15.53 14.20
C GLU A 338 -9.05 14.50 13.26
N THR A 339 -9.38 13.34 13.81
CA THR A 339 -10.15 12.33 13.10
C THR A 339 -11.34 11.90 13.93
N SER A 340 -12.45 11.59 13.26
CA SER A 340 -13.63 11.14 13.96
C SER A 340 -14.43 10.11 13.19
N VAL A 341 -15.14 9.27 13.94
CA VAL A 341 -16.07 8.27 13.41
C VAL A 341 -17.23 8.13 14.36
N GLY A 342 -18.44 8.04 13.83
CA GLY A 342 -19.59 7.94 14.70
C GLY A 342 -20.90 8.06 13.97
N GLY A 343 -21.93 7.70 14.70
CA GLY A 343 -23.32 7.77 14.28
C GLY A 343 -24.20 7.71 15.51
N PHE A 344 -25.51 7.68 15.29
CA PHE A 344 -26.47 7.45 16.36
C PHE A 344 -27.25 6.18 16.05
N ASP A 345 -26.58 5.04 16.23
CA ASP A 345 -27.19 3.74 16.04
C ASP A 345 -26.84 2.78 17.20
N HIS A 346 -27.61 1.72 17.32
CA HIS A 346 -27.38 0.70 18.32
C HIS A 346 -26.19 -0.18 17.88
N PRO A 347 -25.15 -0.38 18.72
CA PRO A 347 -24.02 -1.26 18.40
C PRO A 347 -24.45 -2.67 18.04
N CYS A 348 -23.71 -3.35 17.18
CA CYS A 348 -24.11 -4.69 16.75
C CYS A 348 -24.11 -5.69 17.93
N ARG A 349 -25.01 -6.68 17.91
CA ARG A 349 -25.08 -7.75 18.94
C ARG A 349 -24.10 -8.88 18.60
N ALA A 350 -22.83 -8.55 18.48
CA ALA A 350 -21.75 -9.48 18.15
C ALA A 350 -20.52 -9.19 19.04
N TRP A 351 -19.44 -9.95 18.83
CA TRP A 351 -18.18 -9.80 19.57
C TRP A 351 -17.58 -8.38 19.51
N HIS A 352 -17.92 -7.59 18.49
CA HIS A 352 -17.48 -6.20 18.37
C HIS A 352 -17.94 -5.34 19.55
N SER A 353 -19.08 -5.66 20.17
CA SER A 353 -19.63 -4.91 21.32
C SER A 353 -19.21 -5.49 22.68
N ASP A 354 -18.35 -6.51 22.66
CA ASP A 354 -17.76 -7.12 23.85
C ASP A 354 -16.31 -6.65 24.02
N THR A 355 -16.03 -5.88 25.07
CA THR A 355 -14.70 -5.30 25.32
C THR A 355 -13.64 -6.37 25.55
N ASP A 356 -13.98 -7.49 26.20
CA ASP A 356 -13.02 -8.56 26.50
C ASP A 356 -12.58 -9.30 25.22
N VAL A 357 -13.39 -9.22 24.16
CA VAL A 357 -13.11 -9.85 22.86
C VAL A 357 -12.51 -8.85 21.87
N SER A 358 -13.08 -7.65 21.79
CA SER A 358 -12.73 -6.63 20.79
C SER A 358 -11.61 -5.67 21.23
N GLY A 359 -11.35 -5.54 22.53
CA GLY A 359 -10.55 -4.45 23.11
C GLY A 359 -11.33 -3.13 23.27
N GLY A 360 -12.57 -3.06 22.79
CA GLY A 360 -13.42 -1.87 22.84
C GLY A 360 -13.17 -0.87 21.70
N LEU A 361 -13.79 0.32 21.81
CA LEU A 361 -13.80 1.34 20.75
C LEU A 361 -12.39 1.76 20.28
N ALA A 362 -11.42 1.78 21.20
CA ALA A 362 -10.03 2.10 20.87
C ALA A 362 -9.47 1.10 19.84
N TYR A 363 -9.73 -0.19 20.00
CA TYR A 363 -9.16 -1.23 19.16
C TYR A 363 -9.96 -1.52 17.90
N ASP A 364 -11.28 -1.33 17.93
CA ASP A 364 -12.10 -1.57 16.75
C ASP A 364 -11.88 -0.51 15.67
N TRP A 365 -12.33 0.73 15.90
CA TRP A 365 -12.15 1.82 14.95
C TRP A 365 -10.94 2.68 15.24
N GLY A 366 -10.57 2.84 16.51
CA GLY A 366 -9.38 3.61 16.87
C GLY A 366 -8.11 3.03 16.23
N ALA A 367 -8.00 1.71 16.03
CA ALA A 367 -6.85 1.11 15.34
C ALA A 367 -6.63 1.73 13.95
N HIS A 368 -7.69 1.98 13.16
CA HIS A 368 -7.57 2.63 11.86
C HIS A 368 -7.18 4.11 11.98
N HIS A 369 -7.81 4.83 12.90
CA HIS A 369 -7.62 6.27 13.02
C HIS A 369 -6.26 6.65 13.61
N ILE A 370 -5.78 5.88 14.58
CA ILE A 370 -4.44 6.03 15.15
C ILE A 370 -3.38 5.65 14.12
N ASP A 371 -3.63 4.61 13.30
CA ASP A 371 -2.78 4.25 12.17
C ASP A 371 -2.68 5.38 11.12
N TRP A 372 -3.78 6.06 10.82
CA TRP A 372 -3.77 7.24 9.95
C TRP A 372 -2.98 8.41 10.53
N ILE A 373 -3.17 8.72 11.81
CA ILE A 373 -2.41 9.77 12.49
C ILE A 373 -0.92 9.45 12.47
N HIS A 374 -0.56 8.18 12.75
CA HIS A 374 0.83 7.71 12.72
C HIS A 374 1.46 7.90 11.34
N GLN A 375 0.77 7.53 10.27
CA GLN A 375 1.25 7.73 8.89
C GLN A 375 1.45 9.21 8.54
N LEU A 376 0.54 10.09 8.94
CA LEU A 376 0.63 11.53 8.65
C LEU A 376 1.77 12.21 9.41
N TYR A 377 2.05 11.77 10.64
CA TYR A 377 3.16 12.34 11.44
C TYR A 377 4.48 11.58 11.33
N GLY A 378 4.47 10.35 10.80
CA GLY A 378 5.63 9.48 10.64
C GLY A 378 6.32 9.06 11.94
N THR A 379 5.72 9.35 13.10
CA THR A 379 6.31 9.13 14.43
C THR A 379 5.22 8.79 15.44
N ALA A 380 5.58 8.06 16.51
CA ALA A 380 4.68 7.80 17.63
C ALA A 380 4.54 9.03 18.55
N PRO A 381 3.39 9.20 19.23
CA PRO A 381 3.21 10.28 20.21
C PRO A 381 4.04 10.05 21.47
N GLU A 382 4.42 11.14 22.14
CA GLU A 382 5.10 11.10 23.45
C GLU A 382 4.10 10.84 24.59
N ARG A 383 2.88 11.37 24.46
CA ARG A 383 1.85 11.31 25.50
C ARG A 383 0.49 10.96 24.93
N VAL A 384 -0.25 10.17 25.70
CA VAL A 384 -1.61 9.72 25.39
C VAL A 384 -2.52 10.04 26.57
N PHE A 385 -3.63 10.72 26.31
CA PHE A 385 -4.70 10.93 27.28
C PHE A 385 -6.02 10.55 26.66
N ALA A 386 -6.79 9.70 27.32
CA ALA A 386 -8.09 9.26 26.82
C ALA A 386 -9.16 9.36 27.88
N PHE A 387 -10.40 9.53 27.42
CA PHE A 387 -11.56 9.56 28.28
C PHE A 387 -12.79 9.02 27.55
N GLY A 388 -13.53 8.16 28.24
CA GLY A 388 -14.67 7.43 27.71
C GLY A 388 -15.99 7.72 28.42
N HIS A 389 -17.10 7.40 27.75
CA HIS A 389 -18.43 7.45 28.35
C HIS A 389 -19.24 6.17 28.08
N LYS A 390 -20.00 5.75 29.09
CA LYS A 390 -21.09 4.79 29.00
C LYS A 390 -22.39 5.46 29.47
N ARG A 391 -23.38 5.62 28.58
CA ARG A 391 -24.54 6.51 28.78
C ARG A 391 -25.88 5.97 28.26
N ARG A 392 -25.91 5.06 27.29
CA ARG A 392 -27.14 4.57 26.65
C ARG A 392 -27.17 3.06 26.52
N TRP A 393 -26.16 2.45 25.92
CA TRP A 393 -26.19 1.03 25.53
C TRP A 393 -25.67 0.13 26.64
N HIS A 394 -26.23 0.23 27.84
CA HIS A 394 -25.73 -0.39 29.07
C HIS A 394 -25.67 -1.93 29.05
N GLU A 395 -26.35 -2.57 28.10
CA GLU A 395 -26.27 -4.01 27.86
C GLU A 395 -24.98 -4.45 27.16
N MET A 396 -24.24 -3.52 26.55
CA MET A 396 -22.94 -3.77 25.93
C MET A 396 -21.82 -3.41 26.90
N THR A 397 -20.69 -4.12 26.85
CA THR A 397 -19.53 -3.81 27.69
C THR A 397 -18.70 -2.66 27.14
N ASN A 398 -18.67 -2.47 25.81
CA ASN A 398 -17.97 -1.35 25.17
C ASN A 398 -18.46 0.02 25.65
N LEU A 399 -17.56 1.02 25.62
CA LEU A 399 -17.95 2.42 25.77
C LEU A 399 -18.91 2.84 24.65
N ASP A 400 -19.76 3.84 24.91
CA ASP A 400 -20.61 4.45 23.89
C ASP A 400 -19.88 5.61 23.18
N GLN A 401 -18.84 6.15 23.81
CA GLN A 401 -18.01 7.23 23.26
C GLN A 401 -16.60 7.15 23.85
N LEU A 402 -15.60 7.46 23.02
CA LEU A 402 -14.20 7.56 23.39
C LEU A 402 -13.56 8.79 22.74
N ARG A 403 -12.71 9.49 23.49
CA ARG A 403 -11.80 10.49 22.94
C ARG A 403 -10.37 10.16 23.36
N ILE A 404 -9.44 10.22 22.41
CA ILE A 404 -8.01 10.03 22.62
C ILE A 404 -7.31 11.31 22.14
N HIS A 405 -6.54 11.93 23.02
CA HIS A 405 -5.64 13.04 22.74
C HIS A 405 -4.20 12.54 22.73
N LEU A 406 -3.47 12.95 21.72
CA LEU A 406 -2.09 12.56 21.46
C LEU A 406 -1.23 13.81 21.39
N GLN A 407 -0.08 13.79 22.04
CA GLN A 407 0.89 14.86 21.96
C GLN A 407 2.22 14.32 21.43
N PHE A 408 2.77 15.02 20.45
CA PHE A 408 4.01 14.66 19.77
C PHE A 408 5.09 15.69 20.08
N SER A 409 6.32 15.34 19.68
CA SER A 409 7.45 16.25 19.70
C SER A 409 7.16 17.54 18.91
N GLY A 410 7.74 18.66 19.38
CA GLY A 410 7.57 19.96 18.74
C GLY A 410 6.21 20.63 19.00
N GLY A 411 5.37 20.06 19.88
CA GLY A 411 4.07 20.63 20.24
C GLY A 411 2.94 20.28 19.28
N ARG A 412 3.18 19.40 18.30
CA ARG A 412 2.15 18.86 17.41
C ARG A 412 1.16 18.00 18.22
N GLU A 413 -0.11 18.02 17.83
CA GLU A 413 -1.18 17.31 18.54
C GLU A 413 -2.12 16.57 17.59
N ALA A 414 -2.74 15.50 18.09
CA ALA A 414 -3.83 14.85 17.38
C ALA A 414 -4.94 14.43 18.32
N THR A 415 -6.15 14.35 17.78
CA THR A 415 -7.32 13.83 18.49
C THR A 415 -8.04 12.80 17.65
N PHE A 416 -8.33 11.64 18.24
CA PHE A 416 -9.30 10.69 17.74
C PHE A 416 -10.58 10.76 18.57
N PHE A 417 -11.73 10.82 17.91
CA PHE A 417 -13.03 10.82 18.56
C PHE A 417 -13.96 9.77 17.95
N GLN A 418 -14.48 8.88 18.78
CA GLN A 418 -15.56 7.97 18.39
C GLN A 418 -16.79 8.14 19.27
N SER A 419 -17.98 8.12 18.67
CA SER A 419 -19.25 8.11 19.42
C SER A 419 -20.36 7.37 18.67
N GLU A 420 -21.00 6.42 19.37
CA GLU A 420 -22.23 5.73 18.94
C GLU A 420 -23.50 6.54 19.30
N LEU A 421 -23.31 7.77 19.78
CA LEU A 421 -24.36 8.71 20.17
C LEU A 421 -24.27 10.02 19.37
N ASP A 422 -23.63 9.99 18.19
CA ASP A 422 -23.36 11.15 17.36
C ASP A 422 -24.43 11.32 16.26
N GLY A 423 -25.48 12.08 16.58
CA GLY A 423 -26.55 12.39 15.62
C GLY A 423 -26.13 13.40 14.53
N PHE A 424 -25.10 14.21 14.80
CA PHE A 424 -24.53 15.16 13.85
C PHE A 424 -23.04 14.90 13.71
N ARG A 425 -22.72 14.07 12.73
CA ARG A 425 -21.35 13.61 12.49
C ARG A 425 -20.38 14.77 12.36
N ARG A 426 -19.28 14.64 13.10
CA ARG A 426 -18.07 15.44 12.91
C ARG A 426 -17.39 15.12 11.57
N PRO A 427 -16.49 15.98 11.08
CA PRO A 427 -15.64 15.65 9.94
C PRO A 427 -14.82 14.39 10.22
N LYS A 428 -14.71 13.49 9.25
CA LYS A 428 -13.82 12.31 9.35
C LYS A 428 -12.37 12.74 9.53
N PHE A 429 -11.99 13.81 8.85
CA PHE A 429 -10.67 14.44 8.90
C PHE A 429 -10.79 15.95 9.08
N TYR A 430 -9.97 16.52 9.93
CA TYR A 430 -9.69 17.94 10.02
C TYR A 430 -8.19 18.12 10.32
N VAL A 431 -7.43 18.53 9.30
CA VAL A 431 -5.97 18.57 9.35
C VAL A 431 -5.50 19.99 9.11
N GLN A 432 -4.75 20.54 10.06
CA GLN A 432 -4.23 21.91 9.99
C GLN A 432 -2.73 21.88 9.79
N GLY A 433 -2.27 22.73 8.88
CA GLY A 433 -0.88 23.06 8.72
C GLY A 433 -0.66 24.57 8.64
N THR A 434 0.61 24.97 8.60
CA THR A 434 1.01 26.39 8.66
C THR A 434 0.47 27.24 7.51
N GLU A 435 0.15 26.63 6.36
CA GLU A 435 -0.31 27.33 5.14
C GLU A 435 -1.77 27.02 4.77
N GLY A 436 -2.45 26.16 5.52
CA GLY A 436 -3.82 25.78 5.18
C GLY A 436 -4.47 24.72 6.05
N THR A 437 -5.65 24.27 5.64
CA THR A 437 -6.45 23.27 6.34
C THR A 437 -7.15 22.36 5.34
N ILE A 438 -7.17 21.06 5.62
CA ILE A 438 -7.93 20.06 4.88
C ILE A 438 -9.05 19.56 5.76
N VAL A 439 -10.28 19.54 5.23
CA VAL A 439 -11.45 18.96 5.91
C VAL A 439 -12.08 17.88 5.03
N GLY A 440 -12.42 16.75 5.65
CA GLY A 440 -13.14 15.64 5.03
C GLY A 440 -14.49 15.44 5.68
N ASN A 441 -15.54 15.99 5.08
CA ASN A 441 -16.91 15.83 5.58
C ASN A 441 -17.54 14.57 5.00
N TYR A 442 -18.11 13.72 5.86
CA TYR A 442 -18.78 12.51 5.41
C TYR A 442 -19.85 12.81 4.35
N ALA A 443 -19.81 12.03 3.27
CA ALA A 443 -20.87 12.01 2.28
C ALA A 443 -22.15 11.37 2.85
N PRO A 444 -23.30 11.55 2.18
CA PRO A 444 -24.52 10.81 2.48
C PRO A 444 -24.29 9.29 2.43
N PHE A 445 -24.99 8.54 3.28
CA PHE A 445 -24.89 7.07 3.34
C PHE A 445 -25.41 6.39 2.08
N GLU A 446 -26.41 6.99 1.44
CA GLU A 446 -26.96 6.52 0.19
C GLU A 446 -26.38 7.37 -0.95
N GLN A 447 -25.64 6.72 -1.84
CA GLN A 447 -25.12 7.37 -3.04
C GLN A 447 -25.78 6.77 -4.27
N PRO A 448 -26.69 7.52 -4.94
CA PRO A 448 -27.23 7.08 -6.20
C PRO A 448 -26.15 7.14 -7.28
N ARG A 449 -26.00 6.06 -8.04
CA ARG A 449 -25.15 5.99 -9.24
C ARG A 449 -25.94 5.40 -10.40
N VAL A 450 -25.65 5.90 -11.60
CA VAL A 450 -26.19 5.33 -12.84
C VAL A 450 -25.05 4.57 -13.51
N GLU A 451 -25.14 3.25 -13.49
CA GLU A 451 -24.20 2.38 -14.19
C GLU A 451 -24.69 2.14 -15.63
N PRO A 452 -23.82 2.23 -16.65
CA PRO A 452 -24.22 2.10 -18.06
C PRO A 452 -24.95 0.80 -18.39
N VAL A 453 -24.67 -0.29 -17.65
CA VAL A 453 -25.21 -1.63 -17.93
C VAL A 453 -26.39 -1.98 -17.03
N THR A 454 -26.28 -1.71 -15.72
CA THR A 454 -27.28 -2.15 -14.73
C THR A 454 -28.28 -1.06 -14.34
N GLY A 455 -28.13 0.17 -14.87
CA GLY A 455 -29.03 1.29 -14.59
C GLY A 455 -28.80 1.91 -13.22
N TYR A 456 -29.89 2.38 -12.59
CA TYR A 456 -29.85 3.07 -11.31
C TYR A 456 -29.50 2.09 -10.17
N ARG A 457 -28.43 2.39 -9.44
CA ARG A 457 -28.00 1.69 -8.23
C ARG A 457 -27.85 2.68 -7.09
N VAL A 458 -28.01 2.19 -5.87
CA VAL A 458 -27.77 2.96 -4.65
C VAL A 458 -26.76 2.21 -3.83
N ASP A 459 -25.58 2.79 -3.68
CA ASP A 459 -24.59 2.29 -2.73
C ASP A 459 -25.03 2.72 -1.33
N ARG A 460 -25.11 1.77 -0.41
CA ARG A 460 -25.41 2.01 1.01
C ARG A 460 -24.14 1.77 1.81
N TYR A 461 -23.58 2.83 2.37
CA TYR A 461 -22.40 2.75 3.23
C TYR A 461 -22.80 2.60 4.68
N HIS A 462 -22.08 1.77 5.42
CA HIS A 462 -22.09 1.82 6.88
C HIS A 462 -21.59 3.21 7.33
N TYR A 463 -22.08 3.73 8.46
CA TYR A 463 -21.84 5.13 8.81
C TYR A 463 -20.35 5.47 8.97
N ALA A 464 -19.59 4.50 9.44
CA ALA A 464 -18.16 4.59 9.66
C ALA A 464 -17.32 4.42 8.38
N GLU A 465 -17.93 3.91 7.30
CA GLU A 465 -17.27 3.60 6.04
C GLU A 465 -17.63 4.56 4.91
N ALA A 466 -18.56 5.48 5.16
CA ALA A 466 -18.97 6.45 4.16
C ALA A 466 -17.75 7.28 3.69
N PRO A 467 -17.58 7.46 2.36
CA PRO A 467 -16.51 8.30 1.83
C PRO A 467 -16.73 9.75 2.23
N VAL A 468 -15.71 10.59 2.06
CA VAL A 468 -15.82 12.02 2.39
C VAL A 468 -15.67 12.90 1.16
N ASN A 469 -16.25 14.09 1.26
CA ASN A 469 -15.94 15.21 0.39
C ASN A 469 -14.77 15.98 1.02
N LEU A 470 -13.60 15.90 0.38
CA LEU A 470 -12.43 16.67 0.78
C LEU A 470 -12.53 18.12 0.29
N GLN A 471 -12.12 19.05 1.13
CA GLN A 471 -11.94 20.46 0.81
C GLN A 471 -10.64 20.95 1.41
N VAL A 472 -9.93 21.81 0.68
CA VAL A 472 -8.68 22.44 1.11
C VAL A 472 -8.89 23.94 1.15
N ALA A 473 -8.54 24.56 2.27
CA ALA A 473 -8.46 26.00 2.43
C ALA A 473 -6.99 26.41 2.54
N LEU A 474 -6.51 27.28 1.66
CA LEU A 474 -5.14 27.79 1.66
C LEU A 474 -5.09 29.26 2.05
N TYR A 475 -4.05 29.64 2.77
CA TYR A 475 -3.77 31.04 3.06
C TYR A 475 -3.26 31.76 1.79
N GLU A 476 -3.97 32.80 1.35
CA GLU A 476 -3.57 33.63 0.20
C GLU A 476 -3.17 35.07 0.61
N GLY A 477 -2.96 35.30 1.91
CA GLY A 477 -2.66 36.61 2.48
C GLY A 477 -3.73 37.11 3.46
N PRO A 478 -3.55 38.33 4.01
CA PRO A 478 -4.42 38.87 5.05
C PRO A 478 -5.90 38.88 4.64
N GLY A 479 -6.73 38.17 5.41
CA GLY A 479 -8.19 38.08 5.18
C GLY A 479 -8.60 37.29 3.93
N ARG A 480 -7.69 36.54 3.31
CA ARG A 480 -7.95 35.80 2.06
C ARG A 480 -7.66 34.32 2.21
N LEU A 481 -8.63 33.50 1.79
CA LEU A 481 -8.51 32.05 1.69
C LEU A 481 -8.84 31.59 0.28
N GLY A 482 -7.98 30.76 -0.30
CA GLY A 482 -8.27 30.00 -1.51
C GLY A 482 -8.96 28.69 -1.14
N LEU A 483 -10.09 28.36 -1.78
CA LEU A 483 -10.80 27.11 -1.56
C LEU A 483 -10.66 26.18 -2.76
N TYR A 484 -10.26 24.94 -2.49
CA TYR A 484 -10.01 23.93 -3.52
C TYR A 484 -10.71 22.62 -3.15
N GLN A 485 -11.27 21.97 -4.16
CA GLN A 485 -11.83 20.63 -4.03
C GLN A 485 -10.94 19.67 -4.84
N PRO A 486 -10.13 18.82 -4.18
CA PRO A 486 -9.25 17.90 -4.87
C PRO A 486 -10.06 16.79 -5.53
N GLU A 487 -9.57 16.31 -6.67
CA GLU A 487 -10.03 15.04 -7.22
C GLU A 487 -9.48 13.89 -6.39
N LEU A 488 -10.34 12.92 -6.06
CA LEU A 488 -9.92 11.75 -5.32
C LEU A 488 -9.04 10.87 -6.20
N VAL A 489 -7.97 10.32 -5.62
CA VAL A 489 -7.14 9.33 -6.29
C VAL A 489 -7.95 8.08 -6.65
N SER A 490 -7.53 7.35 -7.68
CA SER A 490 -8.19 6.12 -8.11
C SER A 490 -8.20 5.05 -7.00
N LEU A 491 -9.29 4.30 -6.92
CA LEU A 491 -9.45 3.20 -5.98
C LEU A 491 -8.50 2.06 -6.34
N ASP A 492 -7.89 1.48 -5.31
CA ASP A 492 -7.01 0.33 -5.42
C ASP A 492 -7.64 -0.85 -4.64
N THR A 493 -8.61 -1.52 -5.28
CA THR A 493 -9.58 -2.43 -4.64
C THR A 493 -8.96 -3.55 -3.80
N PHE A 494 -7.73 -3.99 -4.13
CA PHE A 494 -6.97 -4.98 -3.36
C PHE A 494 -5.51 -4.55 -3.17
N GLY A 495 -5.29 -3.24 -3.01
CA GLY A 495 -3.95 -2.68 -2.92
C GLY A 495 -3.10 -3.28 -1.79
N PHE A 496 -3.71 -3.73 -0.69
CA PHE A 496 -3.01 -4.43 0.39
C PHE A 496 -2.44 -5.78 -0.06
N HIS A 497 -3.28 -6.68 -0.59
CA HIS A 497 -2.84 -8.01 -1.06
C HIS A 497 -1.80 -7.88 -2.14
N ARG A 498 -1.97 -6.86 -2.96
CA ARG A 498 -1.10 -6.53 -4.05
C ARG A 498 0.27 -6.00 -3.57
N ASP A 499 0.31 -5.26 -2.46
CA ASP A 499 1.54 -4.86 -1.74
C ASP A 499 2.21 -6.06 -1.05
N LEU A 500 1.44 -6.92 -0.39
CA LEU A 500 1.92 -8.17 0.22
C LEU A 500 2.59 -9.09 -0.80
N ALA A 501 1.95 -9.28 -1.96
CA ALA A 501 2.48 -10.10 -3.02
C ALA A 501 3.77 -9.52 -3.63
N ASP A 502 3.93 -8.19 -3.68
CA ASP A 502 5.19 -7.59 -4.10
C ASP A 502 6.28 -7.76 -3.06
N ASN A 503 5.96 -7.59 -1.78
CA ASN A 503 6.93 -7.78 -0.73
C ASN A 503 7.48 -9.21 -0.73
N LEU A 504 6.59 -10.21 -0.76
CA LEU A 504 7.00 -11.62 -0.64
C LEU A 504 7.71 -12.16 -1.88
N LEU A 505 7.40 -11.64 -3.07
CA LEU A 505 7.93 -12.17 -4.34
C LEU A 505 8.99 -11.27 -5.00
N VAL A 506 9.02 -9.98 -4.65
CA VAL A 506 9.83 -8.93 -5.31
C VAL A 506 10.62 -8.11 -4.26
N GLY A 507 10.47 -8.44 -2.98
CA GLY A 507 11.18 -7.81 -1.87
C GLY A 507 10.93 -6.31 -1.75
N THR A 508 9.81 -5.76 -2.21
CA THR A 508 9.47 -4.35 -1.97
C THR A 508 9.18 -4.12 -0.48
N PRO A 509 9.48 -2.94 0.10
CA PRO A 509 9.05 -2.66 1.46
C PRO A 509 7.53 -2.75 1.60
N LEU A 510 7.03 -3.32 2.70
CA LEU A 510 5.61 -3.36 3.00
C LEU A 510 5.08 -1.96 3.29
N ALA A 511 3.91 -1.65 2.75
CA ALA A 511 3.17 -0.45 3.10
C ALA A 511 2.72 -0.46 4.57
N VAL A 512 2.53 -1.63 5.18
CA VAL A 512 2.18 -1.82 6.60
C VAL A 512 3.29 -2.60 7.31
N GLN A 513 4.17 -1.90 8.00
CA GLN A 513 5.30 -2.51 8.73
C GLN A 513 4.88 -2.88 10.16
N ALA A 514 5.26 -4.07 10.62
CA ALA A 514 4.90 -4.55 11.96
C ALA A 514 5.40 -3.62 13.08
N THR A 515 6.57 -3.00 12.91
CA THR A 515 7.13 -2.02 13.85
C THR A 515 6.24 -0.77 14.01
N GLN A 516 5.70 -0.24 12.90
CA GLN A 516 4.73 0.86 12.94
C GLN A 516 3.45 0.43 13.66
N ILE A 517 2.97 -0.79 13.38
CA ILE A 517 1.76 -1.30 14.01
C ILE A 517 1.94 -1.54 15.51
N ARG A 518 3.13 -1.94 15.95
CA ARG A 518 3.45 -2.04 17.38
C ARG A 518 3.35 -0.67 18.08
N GLU A 519 3.76 0.41 17.43
CA GLU A 519 3.56 1.76 17.96
C GLU A 519 2.07 2.13 18.06
N VAL A 520 1.28 1.76 17.03
CA VAL A 520 -0.19 1.91 17.07
C VAL A 520 -0.78 1.12 18.24
N VAL A 521 -0.44 -0.16 18.41
CA VAL A 521 -0.89 -0.99 19.55
C VAL A 521 -0.53 -0.33 20.88
N GLY A 522 0.67 0.24 21.01
CA GLY A 522 1.07 0.99 22.21
C GLY A 522 0.18 2.18 22.51
N VAL A 523 -0.23 2.95 21.50
CA VAL A 523 -1.18 4.04 21.70
C VAL A 523 -2.56 3.50 22.12
N LEU A 524 -3.03 2.39 21.55
CA LEU A 524 -4.31 1.78 21.88
C LEU A 524 -4.32 1.26 23.33
N GLU A 525 -3.27 0.57 23.76
CA GLU A 525 -3.12 0.04 25.12
C GLU A 525 -3.09 1.18 26.15
N LEU A 526 -2.30 2.23 25.86
CA LEU A 526 -2.24 3.40 26.73
C LEU A 526 -3.55 4.19 26.76
N ALA A 527 -4.27 4.27 25.64
CA ALA A 527 -5.57 4.93 25.61
C ALA A 527 -6.61 4.18 26.46
N HIS A 528 -6.62 2.84 26.41
CA HIS A 528 -7.48 2.03 27.27
C HIS A 528 -7.16 2.29 28.75
N ARG A 529 -5.88 2.16 29.13
CA ARG A 529 -5.41 2.44 30.50
C ARG A 529 -5.70 3.87 30.95
N SER A 530 -5.50 4.86 30.08
CA SER A 530 -5.76 6.27 30.37
C SER A 530 -7.25 6.54 30.60
N SER A 531 -8.13 5.94 29.81
CA SER A 531 -9.58 6.07 29.97
C SER A 531 -10.07 5.50 31.29
N ASP A 532 -9.52 4.37 31.74
CA ASP A 532 -9.91 3.72 32.99
C ASP A 532 -9.41 4.47 34.23
N LEU A 533 -8.16 4.96 34.18
CA LEU A 533 -7.52 5.63 35.30
C LEU A 533 -7.80 7.14 35.34
N GLY A 534 -8.22 7.74 34.23
CA GLY A 534 -8.35 9.19 34.08
C GLY A 534 -7.00 9.93 34.14
N THR A 535 -5.91 9.29 33.72
CA THR A 535 -4.54 9.82 33.87
C THR A 535 -3.79 9.89 32.55
N LEU A 536 -2.91 10.87 32.42
CA LEU A 536 -1.98 11.03 31.30
C LEU A 536 -0.95 9.88 31.29
N GLN A 537 -0.77 9.25 30.14
CA GLN A 537 0.18 8.16 29.94
C GLN A 537 1.33 8.60 29.03
N THR A 538 2.51 8.01 29.21
CA THR A 538 3.70 8.26 28.39
C THR A 538 4.05 7.01 27.60
N LEU A 539 4.21 7.17 26.29
CA LEU A 539 4.65 6.08 25.42
C LEU A 539 6.18 6.01 25.46
N THR A 540 6.71 4.82 25.77
CA THR A 540 8.15 4.59 25.76
C THR A 540 8.53 4.00 24.39
N PRO A 541 9.50 4.58 23.66
CA PRO A 541 10.00 4.00 22.41
C PRO A 541 10.60 2.60 22.65
N ARG A 542 10.53 1.74 21.62
CA ARG A 542 11.23 0.44 21.60
C ARG A 542 12.73 0.63 21.33
#